data_AF-A0A956H9N3-F1
#
_entry.id   AF-A0A956H9N3-F1
#
_cell.length_a   1.000
_cell.length_b   1.000
_cell.length_c   1.000
_cell.angle_alpha   90.00
_cell.angle_beta   90.00
_cell.angle_gamma   90.00
#
_symmetry.space_group_name_H-M   'P 1'
#
loop_
_entity.id
_entity.type
_entity.pdbx_description
1 polymer ?
#
loop_
_entity_poly.entity_id
_entity_poly.type
_entity_poly.pdbx_seq_one_letter_code
_entity_poly.pdbx_strand_id
1 'polypeptide(L)'
;MSVHDDALADLYQAAKQGKWALLSQLFDELPRLAAKAARYVKPSSGWSFLHQAAYFGHEGAARSLIGAGAEPASRSHAGETPSDVAAERGHDALATMLRRAMSTGEAS
;
A
#
# COMPACT_ATOMS: atom_id res chain seq x y z
N MET A 1 5.28 -17.74 -19.87
CA MET A 1 4.71 -17.21 -18.62
C MET A 1 5.86 -16.66 -17.79
N SER A 2 5.87 -15.34 -17.59
CA SER A 2 6.96 -14.63 -16.92
C SER A 2 6.81 -14.80 -15.41
N VAL A 3 7.65 -15.66 -14.82
CA VAL A 3 7.75 -15.99 -13.39
C VAL A 3 7.97 -14.79 -12.43
N HIS A 4 7.96 -13.56 -12.93
CA HIS A 4 8.22 -12.35 -12.15
C HIS A 4 6.95 -11.58 -11.75
N ASP A 5 5.83 -11.76 -12.47
CA ASP A 5 4.56 -11.08 -12.16
C ASP A 5 3.72 -11.84 -11.10
N ASP A 6 3.79 -13.17 -11.09
CA ASP A 6 3.08 -14.02 -10.12
C ASP A 6 3.50 -13.74 -8.66
N ALA A 7 4.78 -13.47 -8.41
CA ALA A 7 5.29 -13.23 -7.06
C ALA A 7 4.67 -11.99 -6.39
N LEU A 8 4.41 -10.92 -7.16
CA LEU A 8 3.73 -9.72 -6.64
C LEU A 8 2.24 -9.98 -6.44
N ALA A 9 1.62 -10.76 -7.32
CA ALA A 9 0.23 -11.18 -7.16
C ALA A 9 0.04 -12.05 -5.91
N ASP A 10 0.98 -12.95 -5.62
CA ASP A 10 1.00 -13.77 -4.40
C ASP A 10 1.17 -12.94 -3.14
N LEU A 11 2.09 -11.97 -3.15
CA LEU A 11 2.24 -11.01 -2.04
C LEU A 11 0.98 -10.18 -1.85
N TYR A 12 0.32 -9.77 -2.94
CA TYR A 12 -0.93 -9.03 -2.88
C TYR A 12 -2.07 -9.91 -2.33
N GLN A 13 -2.08 -11.22 -2.64
CA GLN A 13 -3.00 -12.16 -2.02
C GLN A 13 -2.71 -12.37 -0.54
N ALA A 14 -1.44 -12.37 -0.12
CA ALA A 14 -1.08 -12.39 1.30
C ALA A 14 -1.56 -11.12 2.02
N ALA A 15 -1.47 -9.96 1.38
CA ALA A 15 -2.02 -8.69 1.88
C ALA A 15 -3.54 -8.78 2.07
N LYS A 16 -4.26 -9.34 1.08
CA LYS A 16 -5.70 -9.61 1.19
C LYS A 16 -6.09 -10.59 2.30
N GLN A 17 -5.18 -11.47 2.71
CA GLN A 17 -5.38 -12.39 3.83
C GLN A 17 -5.06 -11.73 5.18
N GLY A 18 -4.65 -10.46 5.22
CA GLY A 18 -4.27 -9.77 6.43
C GLY A 18 -2.86 -10.11 6.94
N LYS A 19 -1.99 -10.73 6.12
CA LYS A 19 -0.63 -11.15 6.52
C LYS A 19 0.37 -10.00 6.57
N TRP A 20 -0.03 -8.86 7.10
CA TRP A 20 0.76 -7.63 7.08
C TRP A 20 1.97 -7.64 7.98
N ALA A 21 1.95 -8.38 9.09
CA ALA A 21 3.12 -8.51 9.95
C ALA A 21 4.31 -9.14 9.20
N LEU A 22 4.03 -10.17 8.38
CA LEU A 22 5.04 -10.79 7.53
C LEU A 22 5.43 -9.87 6.37
N LEU A 23 4.47 -9.21 5.74
CA LEU A 23 4.75 -8.28 4.65
C LEU A 23 5.58 -7.08 5.10
N SER A 24 5.29 -6.49 6.27
CA SER A 24 6.07 -5.37 6.80
C SER A 24 7.51 -5.80 7.08
N GLN A 25 7.70 -6.96 7.70
CA GLN A 25 9.04 -7.50 7.92
C GLN A 25 9.77 -7.73 6.59
N LEU A 26 9.09 -8.31 5.60
CA LEU A 26 9.68 -8.56 4.29
C LEU A 26 10.01 -7.27 3.53
N PHE A 27 9.20 -6.21 3.68
CA PHE A 27 9.47 -4.90 3.10
C PHE A 27 10.67 -4.22 3.77
N ASP A 28 10.83 -4.39 5.07
CA ASP A 28 11.98 -3.87 5.82
C ASP A 28 13.26 -4.64 5.47
N GLU A 29 13.20 -5.97 5.35
CA GLU A 29 14.33 -6.81 4.96
C GLU A 29 14.73 -6.63 3.47
N LEU A 30 13.73 -6.45 2.58
CA LEU A 30 13.92 -6.37 1.14
C LEU A 30 13.33 -5.07 0.57
N PRO A 31 14.06 -3.93 0.66
CA PRO A 31 13.56 -2.63 0.18
C PRO A 31 13.28 -2.62 -1.33
N ARG A 32 13.98 -3.46 -2.11
CA ARG A 32 13.70 -3.64 -3.56
C ARG A 32 12.32 -4.25 -3.81
N LEU A 33 11.88 -5.15 -2.92
CA LEU A 33 10.56 -5.75 -3.02
C LEU A 33 9.48 -4.73 -2.61
N ALA A 34 9.74 -3.97 -1.55
CA ALA A 34 8.88 -2.87 -1.14
C ALA A 34 8.68 -1.85 -2.27
N ALA A 35 9.75 -1.46 -2.98
CA ALA A 35 9.67 -0.54 -4.12
C ALA A 35 8.85 -1.11 -5.30
N LYS A 36 8.89 -2.43 -5.53
CA LYS A 36 8.02 -3.08 -6.54
C LYS A 36 6.56 -3.13 -6.08
N ALA A 37 6.32 -3.50 -4.82
CA ALA A 37 4.98 -3.56 -4.23
C ALA A 37 4.33 -2.16 -4.16
N ALA A 38 5.13 -1.13 -3.88
CA ALA A 38 4.74 0.28 -3.89
C ALA A 38 4.13 0.73 -5.22
N ARG A 39 4.67 0.23 -6.35
CA ARG A 39 4.22 0.54 -7.71
C ARG A 39 3.20 -0.47 -8.23
N TYR A 40 2.92 -1.54 -7.47
CA TYR A 40 1.99 -2.57 -7.88
C TYR A 40 0.55 -2.10 -7.67
N VAL A 41 -0.24 -2.22 -8.74
CA VAL A 41 -1.66 -1.92 -8.76
C VAL A 41 -2.39 -3.12 -9.33
N LYS A 42 -3.40 -3.61 -8.61
CA LYS A 42 -4.21 -4.72 -9.07
C LYS A 42 -5.07 -4.28 -10.26
N PRO A 43 -4.90 -4.88 -11.46
CA PRO A 43 -5.58 -4.41 -12.67
C PRO A 43 -7.10 -4.58 -12.64
N SER A 44 -7.65 -5.46 -11.79
CA SER A 44 -9.11 -5.63 -11.74
C SER A 44 -9.85 -4.63 -10.84
N SER A 45 -9.16 -3.95 -9.92
CA SER A 45 -9.80 -3.01 -8.98
C SER A 45 -9.08 -1.67 -8.84
N GLY A 46 -7.88 -1.53 -9.40
CA GLY A 46 -7.03 -0.36 -9.19
C GLY A 46 -6.44 -0.28 -7.78
N TRP A 47 -6.56 -1.34 -6.97
CA TRP A 47 -6.06 -1.32 -5.59
C TRP A 47 -4.56 -1.59 -5.56
N SER A 48 -3.82 -0.72 -4.88
CA SER A 48 -2.41 -0.91 -4.56
C SER A 48 -2.21 -1.59 -3.20
N PHE A 49 -0.97 -1.94 -2.87
CA PHE A 49 -0.64 -2.40 -1.52
C PHE A 49 -0.98 -1.37 -0.44
N LEU A 50 -0.91 -0.07 -0.73
CA LEU A 50 -1.33 0.97 0.21
C LEU A 50 -2.84 0.93 0.50
N HIS A 51 -3.68 0.70 -0.51
CA HIS A 51 -5.13 0.54 -0.30
C HIS A 51 -5.42 -0.66 0.61
N GLN A 52 -4.69 -1.75 0.40
CA GLN A 52 -4.82 -2.95 1.23
C GLN A 52 -4.30 -2.70 2.66
N ALA A 53 -3.16 -2.02 2.84
CA ALA A 53 -2.64 -1.70 4.17
C ALA A 53 -3.59 -0.77 4.93
N ALA A 54 -4.17 0.21 4.23
CA ALA A 54 -5.21 1.09 4.71
C ALA A 54 -6.46 0.34 5.15
N TYR A 55 -6.91 -0.62 4.35
CA TYR A 55 -8.09 -1.44 4.64
C TYR A 55 -7.99 -2.20 5.96
N PHE A 56 -6.80 -2.73 6.26
CA PHE A 56 -6.53 -3.50 7.47
C PHE A 56 -5.96 -2.64 8.62
N GLY A 57 -5.72 -1.34 8.41
CA GLY A 57 -5.20 -0.45 9.44
C GLY A 57 -3.72 -0.64 9.79
N HIS A 58 -2.92 -1.24 8.90
CA HIS A 58 -1.50 -1.51 9.19
C HIS A 58 -0.61 -0.29 8.90
N GLU A 59 -0.46 0.56 9.92
CA GLU A 59 0.38 1.76 9.82
C GLU A 59 1.84 1.48 9.47
N GLY A 60 2.44 0.45 10.08
CA GLY A 60 3.85 0.09 9.81
C GLY A 60 4.08 -0.25 8.35
N ALA A 61 3.24 -1.12 7.78
CA ALA A 61 3.31 -1.47 6.36
C ALA A 61 3.08 -0.26 5.45
N ALA A 62 2.13 0.62 5.79
CA ALA A 62 1.88 1.84 5.03
C ALA A 62 3.10 2.78 5.05
N ARG A 63 3.79 2.92 6.19
CA ARG A 63 5.03 3.71 6.29
C ARG A 63 6.15 3.13 5.44
N SER A 64 6.40 1.82 5.53
CA SER A 64 7.45 1.17 4.73
C SER A 64 7.15 1.29 3.23
N LEU A 65 5.89 1.14 2.81
CA LEU A 65 5.47 1.33 1.42
C LEU A 65 5.67 2.77 0.94
N ILE A 66 5.24 3.78 1.72
CA ILE A 66 5.46 5.21 1.37
C ILE A 66 6.97 5.52 1.30
N GLY A 67 7.75 5.04 2.28
CA GLY A 67 9.21 5.20 2.27
C GLY A 67 9.88 4.52 1.07
N ALA A 68 9.28 3.45 0.54
CA ALA A 68 9.71 2.78 -0.68
C ALA A 68 9.24 3.47 -1.98
N GLY A 69 8.57 4.61 -1.88
CA GLY A 69 8.09 5.40 -3.02
C GLY A 69 6.67 5.05 -3.47
N ALA A 70 5.84 4.45 -2.61
CA ALA A 70 4.43 4.25 -2.91
C ALA A 70 3.72 5.61 -2.95
N GLU A 71 2.87 5.80 -3.95
CA GLU A 71 2.13 7.04 -4.12
C GLU A 71 0.86 7.02 -3.24
N PRO A 72 0.79 7.85 -2.18
CA PRO A 72 -0.35 7.87 -1.28
C PRO A 72 -1.60 8.52 -1.91
N ALA A 73 -1.43 9.22 -3.03
CA ALA A 73 -2.49 9.86 -3.81
C ALA A 73 -3.07 8.97 -4.92
N SER A 74 -2.54 7.75 -5.12
CA SER A 74 -3.06 6.84 -6.14
C SER A 74 -4.53 6.51 -5.87
N ARG A 75 -5.34 6.49 -6.92
CA ARG A 75 -6.78 6.22 -6.83
C ARG A 75 -7.13 4.83 -7.34
N SER A 76 -8.02 4.15 -6.64
CA SER A 76 -8.63 2.89 -7.09
C SER A 76 -9.54 3.11 -8.31
N HIS A 77 -10.01 2.04 -8.95
CA HIS A 77 -11.01 2.15 -10.03
C HIS A 77 -12.35 2.72 -9.53
N ALA A 78 -12.64 2.61 -8.24
CA ALA A 78 -13.79 3.24 -7.61
C ALA A 78 -13.54 4.73 -7.26
N GLY A 79 -12.32 5.23 -7.51
CA GLY A 79 -11.94 6.62 -7.25
C GLY A 79 -11.50 6.90 -5.81
N GLU A 80 -11.38 5.87 -4.98
CA GLU A 80 -10.96 5.95 -3.57
C GLU A 80 -9.44 6.08 -3.48
N THR A 81 -8.95 6.87 -2.54
CA THR A 81 -7.53 6.87 -2.15
C THR A 81 -7.29 5.88 -1.00
N PRO A 82 -6.03 5.47 -0.73
CA PRO A 82 -5.70 4.73 0.47
C PRO A 82 -6.18 5.44 1.75
N SER A 83 -6.14 6.78 1.76
CA SER A 83 -6.61 7.55 2.93
C SER A 83 -8.12 7.47 3.13
N ASP A 84 -8.89 7.42 2.04
CA ASP A 84 -10.35 7.26 2.10
C ASP A 84 -10.70 5.86 2.63
N VAL A 85 -10.05 4.82 2.10
CA VAL A 85 -10.24 3.43 2.57
C VAL A 85 -9.92 3.29 4.05
N ALA A 86 -8.84 3.92 4.54
CA ALA A 86 -8.49 3.90 5.96
C ALA A 86 -9.56 4.61 6.81
N ALA A 87 -10.06 5.77 6.36
CA ALA A 87 -11.09 6.52 7.07
C ALA A 87 -12.41 5.74 7.15
N GLU A 88 -12.85 5.13 6.05
CA GLU A 88 -14.06 4.30 6.01
C GLU A 88 -14.00 3.08 6.93
N ARG A 89 -12.79 2.58 7.19
CA ARG A 89 -12.54 1.45 8.10
C ARG A 89 -12.38 1.89 9.56
N GLY A 90 -12.38 3.18 9.85
CA GLY A 90 -12.17 3.73 11.19
C GLY A 90 -10.70 3.80 11.61
N HIS A 91 -9.77 3.77 10.66
CA HIS A 91 -8.33 3.92 10.89
C HIS A 91 -7.91 5.39 10.73
N ASP A 92 -8.48 6.28 11.54
CA ASP A 92 -8.31 7.74 11.42
C ASP A 92 -6.85 8.22 11.48
N ALA A 93 -6.04 7.59 12.34
CA ALA A 93 -4.62 7.90 12.47
C ALA A 93 -3.86 7.58 11.16
N LEU A 94 -4.14 6.43 10.56
CA LEU A 94 -3.57 6.02 9.28
C LEU A 94 -4.07 6.91 8.13
N ALA A 95 -5.37 7.21 8.08
CA ALA A 95 -5.94 8.11 7.09
C ALA A 95 -5.28 9.49 7.14
N THR A 96 -5.07 10.02 8.35
CA THR A 96 -4.38 11.30 8.57
C THR A 96 -2.92 11.23 8.12
N MET A 97 -2.22 10.13 8.44
CA MET A 97 -0.84 9.91 8.00
C MET A 97 -0.73 9.89 6.46
N LEU A 98 -1.60 9.13 5.80
CA LEU A 98 -1.65 9.02 4.34
C LEU A 98 -1.97 10.38 3.71
N ARG A 99 -2.91 11.14 4.28
CA ARG A 99 -3.26 12.49 3.82
C ARG A 99 -2.11 13.48 3.97
N ARG A 100 -1.37 13.40 5.07
CA ARG A 100 -0.15 14.20 5.24
C ARG A 100 0.92 13.82 4.23
N ALA A 101 1.12 12.53 3.99
CA ALA A 101 2.08 12.03 3.00
C ALA A 101 1.77 12.54 1.57
N MET A 102 0.48 12.68 1.22
CA MET A 102 0.09 13.32 -0.05
C MET A 102 0.54 14.78 -0.13
N SER A 103 0.33 15.55 0.95
CA SER A 103 0.68 16.98 0.99
C SER A 103 2.19 17.26 1.09
N THR A 104 3.00 16.26 1.49
CA THR A 104 4.46 16.44 1.64
C THR A 104 5.24 16.17 0.34
N GLY A 105 4.58 15.66 -0.70
CA GLY A 105 5.17 15.53 -2.04
C GLY A 105 5.35 16.84 -2.81
N GLU A 106 4.82 17.96 -2.29
CA GLU A 106 4.77 19.29 -2.94
C GLU A 106 5.70 20.31 -2.26
N ALA A 107 6.85 19.90 -1.75
CA ALA A 107 7.84 20.83 -1.18
C ALA A 107 9.28 20.41 -1.51
N SER A 108 9.70 20.56 -2.77
CA SER A 108 11.10 20.74 -3.19
C SER A 108 11.18 21.41 -4.54
#